data_AF-A0A1J5PGA1-F1
#
_entry.id   AF-A0A1J5PGA1-F1
#
_cell.length_a   1.000
_cell.length_b   1.000
_cell.length_c   1.000
_cell.angle_alpha   90.00
_cell.angle_beta   90.00
_cell.angle_gamma   90.00
#
_symmetry.space_group_name_H-M   'P 1'
#
loop_
_entity.id
_entity.type
_entity.pdbx_description
1 polymer ?
#
loop_
_entity_poly.entity_id
_entity_poly.type
_entity_poly.pdbx_seq_one_letter_code
_entity_poly.pdbx_strand_id
1 'polypeptide(L)'
;MRPVTLKAETDRESFVLPAGGLRIEGRVGTSKIPQNQISFAIYKGSQFEVSERAALLPNVAAGDVALLPEGTYYIVSNYGDANSVVRSDIRVQAGKLTDVIITHRAAVITLKLVSDGGGEALANTAWSVITPGGDVIKESIGAFPRVVLSEGEYRAIAKNEGKVYERAFNVVNGVDGEVEVVAR
;
A
#
# COMPACT_ATOMS: atom_id res chain seq x y z
N MET A 1 -29.85 -18.83 -11.73
CA MET A 1 -30.41 -18.23 -10.49
C MET A 1 -31.76 -18.86 -10.24
N ARG A 2 -32.02 -19.41 -9.05
CA ARG A 2 -33.33 -19.97 -8.69
C ARG A 2 -34.15 -18.86 -8.04
N PRO A 3 -35.34 -18.51 -8.55
CA PRO A 3 -36.16 -17.45 -7.99
C PRO A 3 -36.74 -17.88 -6.63
N VAL A 4 -36.68 -16.98 -5.64
CA VAL A 4 -37.33 -17.16 -4.34
C VAL A 4 -38.65 -16.39 -4.37
N THR A 5 -39.74 -17.05 -3.98
CA THR A 5 -41.07 -16.43 -3.91
C THR A 5 -41.43 -16.20 -2.46
N LEU A 6 -41.58 -14.94 -2.05
CA LEU A 6 -41.96 -14.58 -0.69
C LEU A 6 -43.44 -14.92 -0.43
N LYS A 7 -43.72 -15.58 0.71
CA LYS A 7 -45.07 -15.93 1.18
C LYS A 7 -45.24 -15.54 2.66
N ALA A 8 -46.48 -15.50 3.11
CA ALA A 8 -46.83 -15.12 4.49
C ALA A 8 -46.35 -16.12 5.55
N GLU A 9 -46.12 -17.36 5.15
CA GLU A 9 -45.61 -18.43 6.01
C GLU A 9 -44.07 -18.41 6.04
N THR A 10 -43.48 -18.79 7.17
CA THR A 10 -42.01 -18.91 7.28
C THR A 10 -41.52 -20.05 6.38
N ASP A 11 -40.80 -19.69 5.32
CA ASP A 11 -40.13 -20.64 4.41
C ASP A 11 -38.62 -20.64 4.65
N ARG A 12 -37.98 -21.80 4.52
CA ARG A 12 -36.53 -21.97 4.74
C ARG A 12 -35.90 -22.60 3.51
N GLU A 13 -35.21 -21.78 2.71
CA GLU A 13 -34.41 -22.25 1.58
C GLU A 13 -32.92 -22.39 1.96
N SER A 14 -32.25 -23.36 1.36
CA SER A 14 -30.81 -23.57 1.48
C SER A 14 -30.17 -23.45 0.10
N PHE A 15 -29.09 -22.67 0.01
CA PHE A 15 -28.34 -22.45 -1.22
C PHE A 15 -26.90 -22.91 -1.03
N VAL A 16 -26.37 -23.62 -2.02
CA VAL A 16 -24.93 -23.85 -2.13
C VAL A 16 -24.32 -22.61 -2.78
N LEU A 17 -23.56 -21.83 -2.00
CA LEU A 17 -22.76 -20.73 -2.53
C LEU A 17 -21.39 -21.28 -2.94
N PRO A 18 -21.03 -21.26 -4.24
CA PRO A 18 -19.69 -21.61 -4.68
C PRO A 18 -18.76 -20.44 -4.35
N ALA A 19 -18.42 -20.28 -3.06
CA ALA A 19 -17.66 -19.15 -2.55
C ALA A 19 -16.56 -19.62 -1.58
N GLY A 20 -15.44 -18.89 -1.58
CA GLY A 20 -14.31 -19.11 -0.68
C GLY A 20 -13.99 -17.85 0.12
N GLY A 21 -13.28 -18.04 1.22
CA GLY A 21 -12.69 -16.95 1.99
C GLY A 21 -11.31 -16.57 1.44
N LEU A 22 -11.00 -15.29 1.42
CA LEU A 22 -9.68 -14.75 1.11
C LEU A 22 -9.23 -13.89 2.27
N ARG A 23 -8.11 -14.24 2.90
CA ARG A 23 -7.46 -13.45 3.94
C ARG A 23 -6.09 -12.99 3.44
N ILE A 24 -5.83 -11.69 3.57
CA ILE A 24 -4.65 -11.05 2.99
C ILE A 24 -3.84 -10.39 4.09
N GLU A 25 -2.54 -10.60 4.08
CA GLU A 25 -1.58 -9.89 4.91
C GLU A 25 -0.47 -9.26 4.08
N GLY A 26 0.06 -8.13 4.54
CA GLY A 26 1.21 -7.47 3.95
C GLY A 26 2.47 -7.66 4.76
N ARG A 27 3.59 -7.82 4.08
CA ARG A 27 4.93 -7.87 4.69
C ARG A 27 5.93 -7.00 3.95
N VAL A 28 6.95 -6.56 4.68
CA VAL A 28 8.16 -5.96 4.15
C VAL A 28 9.35 -6.70 4.75
N GLY A 29 10.21 -7.30 3.92
CA GLY A 29 11.17 -8.31 4.38
C GLY A 29 10.46 -9.42 5.16
N THR A 30 10.86 -9.64 6.43
CA THR A 30 10.24 -10.62 7.33
C THR A 30 9.16 -10.03 8.24
N SER A 31 8.98 -8.71 8.23
CA SER A 31 8.11 -7.99 9.16
C SER A 31 6.70 -7.82 8.62
N LYS A 32 5.69 -7.92 9.50
CA LYS A 32 4.30 -7.63 9.16
C LYS A 32 4.08 -6.12 9.04
N ILE A 33 3.41 -5.69 7.98
CA ILE A 33 3.02 -4.30 7.81
C ILE A 33 1.79 -4.00 8.70
N PRO A 34 1.79 -2.93 9.51
CA PRO A 34 0.62 -2.53 10.29
C PRO A 34 -0.61 -2.28 9.41
N GLN A 35 -1.79 -2.68 9.91
CA GLN A 35 -3.06 -2.57 9.18
C GLN A 35 -3.40 -1.14 8.73
N ASN A 36 -3.02 -0.13 9.52
CA ASN A 36 -3.25 1.28 9.19
C ASN A 36 -2.25 1.85 8.16
N GLN A 37 -1.28 1.05 7.71
CA GLN A 37 -0.29 1.45 6.72
C GLN A 37 -0.47 0.69 5.39
N ILE A 38 -1.41 -0.24 5.28
CA ILE A 38 -1.60 -1.03 4.07
C ILE A 38 -3.07 -1.14 3.71
N SER A 39 -3.36 -1.06 2.42
CA SER A 39 -4.70 -1.27 1.88
C SER A 39 -4.66 -2.28 0.74
N PHE A 40 -5.74 -3.07 0.63
CA PHE A 40 -5.92 -4.02 -0.45
C PHE A 40 -7.20 -3.71 -1.22
N ALA A 41 -7.09 -3.68 -2.54
CA ALA A 41 -8.22 -3.67 -3.46
C ALA A 41 -8.25 -5.00 -4.23
N ILE A 42 -9.45 -5.58 -4.37
CA ILE A 42 -9.65 -6.87 -5.04
C ILE A 42 -10.48 -6.67 -6.29
N TYR A 43 -10.01 -7.22 -7.40
CA TYR A 43 -10.61 -7.13 -8.71
C TYR A 43 -10.88 -8.51 -9.28
N LYS A 44 -11.88 -8.63 -10.15
CA LYS A 44 -12.18 -9.89 -10.84
C LYS A 44 -11.28 -10.08 -12.06
N GLY A 45 -10.81 -11.31 -12.27
CA GLY A 45 -9.96 -11.69 -13.40
C GLY A 45 -8.48 -11.66 -13.05
N SER A 46 -7.63 -11.60 -14.08
CA SER A 46 -6.18 -11.49 -13.96
C SER A 46 -5.71 -10.04 -14.13
N GLN A 47 -4.59 -9.69 -13.48
CA GLN A 47 -3.92 -8.38 -13.66
C GLN A 47 -3.45 -8.13 -15.10
N PHE A 48 -3.36 -9.16 -15.93
CA PHE A 48 -2.94 -9.08 -17.33
C PHE A 48 -4.10 -8.83 -18.30
N GLU A 49 -5.34 -8.81 -17.81
CA GLU A 49 -6.51 -8.48 -18.64
C GLU A 49 -6.55 -6.97 -18.93
N VAL A 50 -6.76 -6.61 -20.20
CA VAL A 50 -6.70 -5.22 -20.69
C VAL A 50 -7.94 -4.40 -20.30
N SER A 51 -9.05 -5.05 -19.91
CA SER A 51 -10.27 -4.34 -19.55
C SER A 51 -10.15 -3.72 -18.16
N GLU A 52 -10.23 -2.40 -18.07
CA GLU A 52 -10.39 -1.70 -16.80
C GLU A 52 -11.69 -2.16 -16.13
N ARG A 53 -11.58 -2.60 -14.88
CA ARG A 53 -12.72 -3.05 -14.08
C ARG A 53 -12.72 -2.30 -12.76
N ALA A 54 -13.91 -1.90 -12.32
CA ALA A 54 -14.08 -1.40 -10.97
C ALA A 54 -13.66 -2.49 -9.97
N ALA A 55 -13.05 -2.07 -8.85
CA ALA A 55 -12.73 -2.97 -7.76
C ALA A 55 -14.03 -3.61 -7.24
N LEU A 56 -14.01 -4.93 -7.04
CA LEU A 56 -15.10 -5.62 -6.37
C LEU A 56 -15.12 -5.26 -4.88
N LEU A 57 -13.93 -5.18 -4.28
CA LEU A 57 -13.74 -4.72 -2.92
C LEU A 57 -12.61 -3.68 -2.94
N PRO A 58 -12.91 -2.38 -2.83
CA PRO A 58 -11.90 -1.32 -2.97
C PRO A 58 -11.01 -1.18 -1.74
N ASN A 59 -11.48 -1.59 -0.56
CA ASN A 59 -10.77 -1.43 0.71
C ASN A 59 -11.01 -2.66 1.59
N VAL A 60 -10.07 -3.61 1.55
CA VAL A 60 -10.01 -4.75 2.47
C VAL A 60 -8.88 -4.50 3.46
N ALA A 61 -9.18 -4.66 4.75
CA ALA A 61 -8.20 -4.48 5.80
C ALA A 61 -7.31 -5.72 5.95
N ALA A 62 -6.06 -5.52 6.35
CA ALA A 62 -5.14 -6.64 6.58
C ALA A 62 -5.66 -7.58 7.67
N GLY A 63 -5.69 -8.89 7.38
CA GLY A 63 -6.16 -9.93 8.30
C GLY A 63 -7.67 -10.20 8.25
N ASP A 64 -8.47 -9.34 7.61
CA ASP A 64 -9.89 -9.58 7.40
C ASP A 64 -10.12 -10.68 6.37
N VAL A 65 -11.26 -11.37 6.47
CA VAL A 65 -11.68 -12.41 5.52
C VAL A 65 -12.73 -11.84 4.57
N ALA A 66 -12.36 -11.69 3.30
CA ALA A 66 -13.30 -11.37 2.23
C ALA A 66 -13.97 -12.65 1.70
N LEU A 67 -15.31 -12.68 1.68
CA LEU A 67 -16.06 -13.77 1.04
C LEU A 67 -16.26 -13.44 -0.44
N LEU A 68 -15.75 -14.30 -1.31
CA LEU A 68 -15.80 -14.11 -2.76
C LEU A 68 -16.35 -15.36 -3.44
N PRO A 69 -17.12 -15.23 -4.53
CA PRO A 69 -17.41 -16.35 -5.40
C PRO A 69 -16.12 -17.06 -5.84
N GLU A 70 -16.20 -18.34 -6.17
CA GLU A 70 -15.08 -19.05 -6.74
C GLU A 70 -14.68 -18.41 -8.07
N GLY A 71 -13.36 -18.36 -8.33
CA GLY A 71 -12.86 -17.74 -9.54
C GLY A 71 -11.45 -17.18 -9.40
N THR A 72 -11.03 -16.50 -10.46
CA THR A 72 -9.75 -15.80 -10.51
C THR A 72 -9.95 -14.33 -10.21
N TYR A 73 -9.06 -13.79 -9.40
CA TYR A 73 -9.04 -12.40 -8.94
C TYR A 73 -7.60 -11.90 -9.00
N TYR A 74 -7.44 -10.58 -8.95
CA TYR A 74 -6.15 -9.98 -8.65
C TYR A 74 -6.30 -8.96 -7.53
N ILE A 75 -5.26 -8.86 -6.72
CA ILE A 75 -5.16 -7.98 -5.57
C ILE A 75 -4.20 -6.85 -5.93
N VAL A 76 -4.60 -5.62 -5.67
CA VAL A 76 -3.71 -4.46 -5.65
C VAL A 76 -3.46 -4.11 -4.19
N SER A 77 -2.21 -4.22 -3.77
CA SER A 77 -1.75 -3.91 -2.42
C SER A 77 -0.97 -2.61 -2.43
N ASN A 78 -1.36 -1.64 -1.61
CA ASN A 78 -0.65 -0.37 -1.46
C ASN A 78 -0.08 -0.29 -0.04
N TYR A 79 1.23 -0.16 0.08
CA TYR A 79 1.91 0.06 1.36
C TYR A 79 2.27 1.55 1.49
N GLY A 80 1.65 2.20 2.45
CA GLY A 80 1.68 3.66 2.60
C GLY A 80 0.89 4.35 1.50
N ASP A 81 1.26 5.60 1.23
CA ASP A 81 0.52 6.53 0.37
C ASP A 81 1.41 7.18 -0.70
N ALA A 82 2.47 6.47 -1.11
CA ALA A 82 3.37 6.88 -2.19
C ALA A 82 3.44 5.77 -3.26
N ASN A 83 4.62 5.23 -3.57
CA ASN A 83 4.84 4.39 -4.76
C ASN A 83 5.00 2.88 -4.51
N SER A 84 4.71 2.39 -3.30
CA SER A 84 4.82 0.95 -2.97
C SER A 84 3.53 0.20 -3.27
N VAL A 85 3.42 -0.27 -4.52
CA VAL A 85 2.26 -0.99 -5.04
C VAL A 85 2.65 -2.37 -5.55
N VAL A 86 1.93 -3.42 -5.15
CA VAL A 86 2.11 -4.79 -5.62
C VAL A 86 0.81 -5.31 -6.21
N ARG A 87 0.89 -6.00 -7.35
CA ARG A 87 -0.25 -6.68 -7.99
C ARG A 87 -0.01 -8.19 -8.04
N SER A 88 -0.99 -8.97 -7.57
CA SER A 88 -0.90 -10.43 -7.56
C SER A 88 -2.22 -11.08 -7.94
N ASP A 89 -2.15 -12.07 -8.83
CA ASP A 89 -3.28 -12.93 -9.16
C ASP A 89 -3.51 -13.98 -8.07
N ILE A 90 -4.76 -14.30 -7.81
CA ILE A 90 -5.18 -15.29 -6.83
C ILE A 90 -6.39 -16.08 -7.35
N ARG A 91 -6.48 -17.36 -6.93
CA ARG A 91 -7.63 -18.20 -7.21
C ARG A 91 -8.38 -18.49 -5.92
N VAL A 92 -9.63 -18.06 -5.86
CA VAL A 92 -10.57 -18.39 -4.78
C VAL A 92 -11.26 -19.70 -5.13
N GLN A 93 -11.28 -20.64 -4.17
CA GLN A 93 -11.92 -21.95 -4.30
C GLN A 93 -13.11 -22.06 -3.34
N ALA A 94 -14.21 -22.64 -3.81
CA ALA A 94 -15.39 -22.85 -2.98
C ALA A 94 -15.08 -23.67 -1.71
N GLY A 95 -15.61 -23.23 -0.57
CA GLY A 95 -15.47 -23.91 0.72
C GLY A 95 -14.08 -23.86 1.35
N LYS A 96 -13.13 -23.09 0.78
CA LYS A 96 -11.76 -22.95 1.31
C LYS A 96 -11.48 -21.53 1.78
N LEU A 97 -10.64 -21.42 2.80
CA LEU A 97 -9.95 -20.18 3.15
C LEU A 97 -8.59 -20.15 2.41
N THR A 98 -8.37 -19.10 1.65
CA THR A 98 -7.10 -18.85 0.96
C THR A 98 -6.35 -17.75 1.70
N ASP A 99 -5.21 -18.11 2.29
CA ASP A 99 -4.31 -17.16 2.95
C ASP A 99 -3.27 -16.65 1.95
N VAL A 100 -3.17 -15.33 1.82
CA VAL A 100 -2.23 -14.66 0.90
C VAL A 100 -1.33 -13.71 1.68
N ILE A 101 -0.03 -13.84 1.47
CA ILE A 101 0.97 -12.90 1.97
C ILE A 101 1.53 -12.12 0.79
N ILE A 102 1.33 -10.80 0.80
CA ILE A 102 1.88 -9.89 -0.21
C ILE A 102 3.14 -9.24 0.36
N THR A 103 4.26 -9.44 -0.30
CA THR A 103 5.55 -8.89 0.13
C THR A 103 5.89 -7.65 -0.68
N HIS A 104 5.98 -6.50 -0.03
CA HIS A 104 6.46 -5.26 -0.60
C HIS A 104 7.98 -5.18 -0.56
N ARG A 105 8.57 -4.51 -1.56
CA ARG A 105 9.98 -4.09 -1.56
C ARG A 105 10.03 -2.59 -1.29
N ALA A 106 10.10 -2.21 -0.02
CA ALA A 106 9.95 -0.82 0.41
C ALA A 106 10.58 -0.58 1.79
N ALA A 107 10.64 0.67 2.23
CA ALA A 107 10.95 1.02 3.62
C ALA A 107 10.29 2.34 4.02
N VAL A 108 10.19 2.58 5.33
CA VAL A 108 9.76 3.86 5.88
C VAL A 108 10.97 4.79 6.00
N ILE A 109 10.90 5.94 5.35
CA ILE A 109 11.92 6.97 5.40
C ILE A 109 11.40 8.18 6.17
N THR A 110 12.12 8.58 7.21
CA THR A 110 11.89 9.85 7.92
C THR A 110 12.83 10.90 7.34
N LEU A 111 12.30 12.05 6.94
CA LEU A 111 13.10 13.15 6.44
C LEU A 111 13.33 14.18 7.55
N LYS A 112 14.49 14.82 7.59
CA LYS A 112 14.72 15.99 8.44
C LYS A 112 15.74 16.94 7.82
N LEU A 113 15.52 18.24 8.00
CA LEU A 113 16.40 19.30 7.53
C LEU A 113 17.07 19.89 8.76
N VAL A 114 18.39 19.94 8.80
CA VAL A 114 19.15 20.44 9.96
C VAL A 114 20.07 21.58 9.54
N SER A 115 20.36 22.51 10.45
CA SER A 115 21.33 23.58 10.19
C SER A 115 22.76 23.02 10.07
N ASP A 116 23.12 22.15 11.01
CA ASP A 116 24.41 21.47 11.07
C ASP A 116 24.17 19.96 11.20
N GLY A 117 25.12 19.16 10.73
CA GLY A 117 24.99 17.69 10.77
C GLY A 117 24.69 17.16 12.18
N GLY A 118 23.64 16.35 12.31
CA GLY A 118 23.16 15.84 13.59
C GLY A 118 22.43 16.85 14.49
N GLY A 119 22.18 18.07 14.00
CA GLY A 119 21.47 19.12 14.73
C GLY A 119 19.95 18.92 14.81
N GLU A 120 19.26 19.94 15.33
CA GLU A 120 17.80 19.94 15.42
C GLU A 120 17.14 20.10 14.04
N ALA A 121 16.00 19.43 13.88
CA ALA A 121 15.23 19.52 12.65
C ALA A 121 14.49 20.85 12.55
N LEU A 122 14.66 21.53 11.42
CA LEU A 122 13.96 22.77 11.09
C LEU A 122 12.48 22.47 10.79
N ALA A 123 11.60 23.06 11.60
CA ALA A 123 10.17 23.02 11.38
C ALA A 123 9.75 23.80 10.13
N ASN A 124 8.49 23.63 9.72
CA ASN A 124 7.91 24.31 8.55
C ASN A 124 8.69 24.09 7.24
N THR A 125 9.41 22.97 7.14
CA THR A 125 10.10 22.57 5.93
C THR A 125 9.11 21.88 4.98
N ALA A 126 9.04 22.37 3.75
CA ALA A 126 8.32 21.71 2.66
C ALA A 126 9.25 20.70 1.98
N TRP A 127 8.79 19.47 1.85
CA TRP A 127 9.55 18.34 1.34
C TRP A 127 8.96 17.85 0.04
N SER A 128 9.83 17.55 -0.92
CA SER A 128 9.51 16.78 -2.11
C SER A 128 10.49 15.62 -2.22
N VAL A 129 9.98 14.39 -2.36
CA VAL A 129 10.77 13.22 -2.71
C VAL A 129 10.58 12.96 -4.19
N ILE A 130 11.68 12.89 -4.93
CA ILE A 130 11.67 12.71 -6.38
C ILE A 130 12.52 11.51 -6.82
N THR A 131 12.16 10.94 -7.96
CA THR A 131 12.99 9.96 -8.67
C THR A 131 14.21 10.64 -9.31
N PRO A 132 15.24 9.89 -9.73
CA PRO A 132 16.35 10.44 -10.50
C PRO A 132 15.90 11.10 -11.82
N GLY A 133 14.77 10.66 -12.38
CA GLY A 133 14.15 11.25 -13.57
C GLY A 133 13.44 12.58 -13.32
N GLY A 134 13.27 12.99 -12.06
CA GLY A 134 12.61 14.24 -11.68
C GLY A 134 11.12 14.12 -11.37
N ASP A 135 10.55 12.91 -11.43
CA ASP A 135 9.14 12.69 -11.09
C ASP A 135 8.93 12.85 -9.58
N VAL A 136 7.90 13.62 -9.21
CA VAL A 136 7.54 13.81 -7.80
C VAL A 136 6.75 12.61 -7.30
N ILE A 137 7.30 11.94 -6.29
CA ILE A 137 6.68 10.77 -5.65
C ILE A 137 5.82 11.18 -4.45
N LYS A 138 6.32 12.11 -3.63
CA LYS A 138 5.60 12.56 -2.44
C LYS A 138 5.96 14.00 -2.10
N GLU A 139 4.95 14.74 -1.67
CA GLU A 139 5.12 16.04 -1.03
C GLU A 139 4.61 16.00 0.41
N SER A 140 5.26 16.73 1.30
CA SER A 140 4.88 16.81 2.70
C SER A 140 5.42 18.10 3.35
N ILE A 141 4.89 18.47 4.52
CA ILE A 141 5.36 19.62 5.29
C ILE A 141 5.56 19.18 6.73
N GLY A 142 6.71 19.51 7.31
CA GLY A 142 7.01 19.22 8.71
C GLY A 142 8.50 19.07 9.00
N ALA A 143 8.83 18.94 10.28
CA ALA A 143 10.20 18.69 10.74
C ALA A 143 10.64 17.23 10.50
N PHE A 144 9.69 16.28 10.62
CA PHE A 144 9.93 14.83 10.52
C PHE A 144 8.85 14.10 9.71
N PRO A 145 8.58 14.48 8.44
CA PRO A 145 7.62 13.71 7.65
C PRO A 145 8.14 12.29 7.41
N ARG A 146 7.24 11.32 7.48
CA ARG A 146 7.50 9.91 7.21
C ARG A 146 6.86 9.54 5.88
N VAL A 147 7.63 8.88 5.03
CA VAL A 147 7.18 8.45 3.70
C VAL A 147 7.53 6.98 3.51
N VAL A 148 6.59 6.18 3.03
CA VAL A 148 6.88 4.80 2.61
C VAL A 148 7.30 4.82 1.16
N LEU A 149 8.51 4.36 0.84
CA LEU A 149 9.03 4.38 -0.52
C LEU A 149 9.37 2.96 -0.97
N SER A 150 9.10 2.66 -2.24
CA SER A 150 9.63 1.46 -2.89
C SER A 150 11.16 1.49 -2.88
N GLU A 151 11.79 0.31 -2.84
CA GLU A 151 13.23 0.17 -2.97
C GLU A 151 13.74 0.85 -4.26
N GLY A 152 14.83 1.63 -4.14
CA GLY A 152 15.36 2.39 -5.26
C GLY A 152 16.14 3.63 -4.84
N GLU A 153 16.59 4.40 -5.83
CA GLU A 153 17.30 5.66 -5.64
C GLU A 153 16.33 6.83 -5.68
N TYR A 154 16.55 7.82 -4.82
CA TYR A 154 15.70 9.01 -4.70
C TYR A 154 16.53 10.24 -4.36
N ARG A 155 15.89 11.39 -4.48
CA ARG A 155 16.40 12.67 -3.96
C ARG A 155 15.34 13.34 -3.11
N ALA A 156 15.72 13.75 -1.91
CA ALA A 156 14.91 14.58 -1.04
C ALA A 156 15.24 16.04 -1.32
N ILE A 157 14.23 16.86 -1.57
CA ILE A 157 14.31 18.31 -1.71
C ILE A 157 13.59 18.92 -0.51
N ALA A 158 14.29 19.73 0.25
CA ALA A 158 13.80 20.45 1.41
C ALA A 158 13.78 21.95 1.10
N LYS A 159 12.63 22.58 1.20
CA LYS A 159 12.46 24.03 1.09
C LYS A 159 12.09 24.62 2.44
N ASN A 160 12.90 25.54 2.93
CA ASN A 160 12.70 26.20 4.21
C ASN A 160 13.14 27.67 4.09
N GLU A 161 12.32 28.60 4.58
CA GLU A 161 12.59 30.05 4.53
C GLU A 161 13.03 30.58 3.15
N GLY A 162 12.46 30.04 2.07
CA GLY A 162 12.77 30.43 0.70
C GLY A 162 14.05 29.83 0.12
N LYS A 163 14.85 29.10 0.91
CA LYS A 163 16.02 28.35 0.46
C LYS A 163 15.65 26.90 0.14
N VAL A 164 16.39 26.29 -0.78
CA VAL A 164 16.19 24.91 -1.24
C VAL A 164 17.47 24.13 -1.01
N TYR A 165 17.33 22.95 -0.41
CA TYR A 165 18.41 22.02 -0.11
C TYR A 165 18.05 20.64 -0.64
N GLU A 166 19.03 19.86 -1.07
CA GLU A 166 18.76 18.54 -1.60
C GLU A 166 19.80 17.49 -1.19
N ARG A 167 19.36 16.23 -1.12
CA ARG A 167 20.24 15.09 -0.85
C ARG A 167 19.73 13.85 -1.57
N ALA A 168 20.62 13.16 -2.27
CA ALA A 168 20.35 11.84 -2.81
C ALA A 168 20.44 10.76 -1.72
N PHE A 169 19.59 9.74 -1.80
CA PHE A 169 19.57 8.61 -0.88
C PHE A 169 19.00 7.35 -1.55
N ASN A 170 19.35 6.19 -0.99
CA ASN A 170 18.87 4.89 -1.47
C ASN A 170 17.94 4.27 -0.43
N VAL A 171 16.79 3.80 -0.89
CA VAL A 171 15.85 3.01 -0.11
C VAL A 171 16.20 1.56 -0.30
N VAL A 172 16.48 0.87 0.80
CA VAL A 172 16.77 -0.57 0.84
C VAL A 172 15.57 -1.30 1.43
N ASN A 173 15.16 -2.41 0.82
CA ASN A 173 13.99 -3.16 1.25
C ASN A 173 14.04 -3.56 2.74
N GLY A 174 13.01 -3.18 3.50
CA GLY A 174 12.83 -3.50 4.91
C GLY A 174 13.77 -2.75 5.86
N VAL A 175 14.57 -1.80 5.36
CA VAL A 175 15.48 -0.99 6.17
C VAL A 175 14.90 0.41 6.32
N ASP A 176 14.08 0.57 7.36
CA ASP A 176 13.58 1.89 7.75
C ASP A 176 14.77 2.79 8.11
N GLY A 177 14.70 4.07 7.70
CA GLY A 177 15.84 4.95 7.77
C GLY A 177 15.47 6.42 7.94
N GLU A 178 16.50 7.21 8.24
CA GLU A 178 16.40 8.67 8.33
C GLU A 178 17.29 9.31 7.27
N VAL A 179 16.75 10.31 6.58
CA VAL A 179 17.48 11.12 5.60
C VAL A 179 17.60 12.53 6.15
N GLU A 180 18.82 12.86 6.55
CA GLU A 180 19.20 14.18 7.02
C GLU A 180 19.69 15.04 5.84
N VAL A 181 19.00 16.15 5.55
CA VAL A 181 19.47 17.19 4.63
C VAL A 181 20.10 18.29 5.48
N VAL A 182 21.28 18.78 5.09
CA VAL A 182 21.98 19.83 5.83
C VAL A 182 21.84 21.15 5.08
N ALA A 183 21.41 22.20 5.78
CA ALA A 183 21.29 23.56 5.27
C ALA A 183 22.66 24.23 5.17
N ARG A 184 23.45 23.80 4.18
CA ARG A 184 24.76 24.40 3.87
C ARG A 184 24.62 25.76 3.18
#